data_AF-A0AAT9IIZ6-F1
#
_entry.id   AF-A0AAT9IIZ6-F1
#
_cell.length_a   1.000
_cell.length_b   1.000
_cell.length_c   1.000
_cell.angle_alpha   90.00
_cell.angle_beta   90.00
_cell.angle_gamma   90.00
#
_symmetry.space_group_name_H-M   'P 1'
#
loop_
_entity.id
_entity.type
_entity.pdbx_description
1 polymer ?
#
loop_
_entity_poly.entity_id
_entity_poly.type
_entity_poly.pdbx_seq_one_letter_code
_entity_poly.pdbx_strand_id
1 'polypeptide(L)'
;MHSFEGQAVVTAEVVGDRIPALASLPSCDRSAGARVLVVGVDGRDVATARGVKEILHQAETHVARHHRNQRHIVIVVQVAHDLDDHAQRSAHRWAGGIHTARQRARGAEVSVVLLLIDPATPPTTVQQRIDELKSRPVGVNCAVVLTGEEIRHEPIAVVSARDYI
;
A
#
# COMPACT_ATOMS: atom_id res chain seq x y z
N MET A 1 16.12 -2.37 32.80
CA MET A 1 14.72 -2.80 32.66
C MET A 1 13.99 -1.67 31.96
N HIS A 2 14.02 -1.65 30.62
CA HIS A 2 13.40 -0.58 29.84
C HIS A 2 11.93 -0.91 29.61
N SER A 3 11.05 -0.09 30.19
CA SER A 3 9.62 -0.14 29.96
C SER A 3 9.31 0.04 28.47
N PHE A 4 8.60 -0.92 27.90
CA PHE A 4 7.93 -0.76 26.61
C PHE A 4 6.76 0.22 26.82
N GLU A 5 7.06 1.52 26.77
CA GLU A 5 6.04 2.55 26.70
C GLU A 5 5.14 2.31 25.48
N GLY A 6 3.84 2.48 25.71
CA GLY A 6 2.75 2.03 24.86
C GLY A 6 2.98 2.26 23.38
N GLN A 7 3.05 1.16 22.64
CA GLN A 7 3.00 1.13 21.19
C GLN A 7 1.67 1.77 20.78
N ALA A 8 1.70 3.07 20.48
CA ALA A 8 0.54 3.82 20.02
C ALA A 8 -0.08 3.04 18.86
N VAL A 9 -1.29 2.51 19.07
CA VAL A 9 -2.00 1.72 18.05
C VAL A 9 -2.14 2.62 16.83
N VAL A 10 -1.33 2.32 15.82
CA VAL A 10 -1.36 3.07 14.58
C VAL A 10 -2.63 2.69 13.84
N THR A 11 -3.57 3.62 13.77
CA THR A 11 -4.83 3.37 13.08
C THR A 11 -4.61 3.37 11.57
N ALA A 12 -5.24 2.41 10.89
CA ALA A 12 -5.35 2.39 9.44
C ALA A 12 -6.76 2.80 9.03
N GLU A 13 -6.84 3.68 8.04
CA GLU A 13 -8.10 4.05 7.41
C GLU A 13 -8.21 3.31 6.07
N VAL A 14 -9.28 2.56 5.84
CA VAL A 14 -9.56 1.95 4.53
C VAL A 14 -10.51 2.82 3.72
N VAL A 15 -10.08 3.21 2.51
CA VAL A 15 -10.88 3.95 1.52
C VAL A 15 -10.84 3.25 0.15
N GLY A 16 -11.77 3.59 -0.75
CA GLY A 16 -11.83 2.99 -2.09
C GLY A 16 -12.77 1.78 -2.17
N ASP A 17 -12.40 0.80 -2.99
CA ASP A 17 -13.22 -0.37 -3.26
C ASP A 17 -13.29 -1.34 -2.08
N ARG A 18 -14.46 -1.98 -1.91
CA ARG A 18 -14.66 -3.00 -0.89
C ARG A 18 -14.08 -4.33 -1.36
N ILE A 19 -12.78 -4.51 -1.16
CA ILE A 19 -12.11 -5.78 -1.41
C ILE A 19 -12.24 -6.71 -0.20
N PRO A 20 -12.58 -8.01 -0.38
CA PRO A 20 -12.74 -8.97 0.73
C PRO A 20 -11.52 -9.07 1.65
N ALA A 21 -10.32 -8.89 1.09
CA ALA A 21 -9.07 -8.95 1.84
C ALA A 21 -8.90 -7.85 2.90
N LEU A 22 -9.66 -6.74 2.81
CA LEU A 22 -9.64 -5.64 3.77
C LEU A 22 -10.87 -5.60 4.66
N ALA A 23 -11.78 -6.57 4.57
CA ALA A 23 -13.04 -6.55 5.31
C ALA A 23 -12.86 -6.56 6.84
N SER A 24 -11.73 -7.07 7.34
CA SER A 24 -11.38 -7.09 8.76
C SER A 24 -10.82 -5.77 9.28
N LEU A 25 -10.46 -4.82 8.40
CA LEU A 25 -9.96 -3.52 8.79
C LEU A 25 -11.11 -2.55 9.06
N PRO A 26 -10.96 -1.67 10.06
CA PRO A 26 -11.95 -0.64 10.31
C PRO A 26 -12.09 0.27 9.09
N SER A 27 -13.25 0.20 8.42
CA SER A 27 -13.67 1.15 7.40
C SER A 27 -14.06 2.47 8.05
N CYS A 28 -13.61 3.58 7.49
CA CYS A 28 -13.65 4.94 8.04
C CYS A 28 -14.75 5.22 9.09
N ASP A 29 -14.29 5.60 10.29
CA ASP A 29 -14.90 6.70 11.05
C ASP A 29 -13.77 7.74 11.17
N ARG A 30 -14.04 9.00 10.82
CA ARG A 30 -13.03 10.08 10.64
C ARG A 30 -12.10 10.23 11.85
N SER A 31 -11.02 9.46 11.89
CA SER A 31 -10.03 9.55 12.94
C SER A 31 -8.88 10.40 12.42
N ALA A 32 -8.82 11.65 12.90
CA ALA A 32 -7.81 12.64 12.54
C ALA A 32 -6.35 12.25 12.91
N GLY A 33 -6.09 10.97 13.23
CA GLY A 33 -4.82 10.43 13.68
C GLY A 33 -4.33 9.17 12.95
N ALA A 34 -4.97 8.71 11.87
CA ALA A 34 -4.48 7.55 11.11
C ALA A 34 -3.10 7.82 10.53
N ARG A 35 -2.07 7.12 11.02
CA ARG A 35 -0.70 7.28 10.48
C ARG A 35 -0.51 6.53 9.17
N VAL A 36 -1.37 5.55 8.85
CA VAL A 36 -1.36 4.79 7.60
C VAL A 36 -2.71 4.89 6.91
N LEU A 37 -2.73 5.32 5.65
CA LEU A 37 -3.91 5.23 4.79
C LEU A 37 -3.82 3.96 3.96
N VAL A 38 -4.86 3.16 3.98
CA VAL A 38 -5.02 1.97 3.16
C VAL A 38 -6.07 2.26 2.09
N VAL A 39 -5.73 2.09 0.83
CA VAL A 39 -6.65 2.29 -0.30
C VAL A 39 -6.92 0.93 -0.93
N GLY A 40 -8.15 0.44 -0.83
CA GLY A 40 -8.60 -0.74 -1.55
C GLY A 40 -8.93 -0.39 -3.01
N VAL A 41 -8.49 -1.23 -3.94
CA VAL A 41 -8.77 -1.09 -5.37
C VAL A 41 -9.13 -2.47 -5.91
N ASP A 42 -10.29 -2.57 -6.55
CA ASP A 42 -10.71 -3.78 -7.26
C ASP A 42 -10.14 -3.74 -8.68
N GLY A 43 -9.07 -4.51 -8.90
CA GLY A 43 -8.39 -4.67 -10.18
C GLY A 43 -8.65 -6.03 -10.82
N ARG A 44 -9.70 -6.77 -10.42
CA ARG A 44 -9.92 -8.14 -10.91
C ARG A 44 -10.14 -8.20 -12.43
N ASP A 45 -10.71 -7.15 -13.01
CA ASP A 45 -10.91 -7.04 -14.46
C ASP A 45 -9.69 -6.46 -15.20
N VAL A 46 -8.59 -6.19 -14.48
CA VAL A 46 -7.40 -5.53 -15.02
C VAL A 46 -6.29 -6.55 -15.24
N ALA A 47 -6.06 -6.88 -16.50
CA ALA A 47 -4.96 -7.76 -16.93
C ALA A 47 -3.83 -7.03 -17.68
N THR A 48 -4.01 -5.74 -18.01
CA THR A 48 -3.07 -5.01 -18.87
C THR A 48 -2.35 -3.91 -18.13
N ALA A 49 -1.11 -3.60 -18.53
CA ALA A 49 -0.33 -2.48 -17.99
C ALA A 49 -1.07 -1.14 -18.09
N ARG A 50 -1.86 -0.93 -19.16
CA ARG A 50 -2.71 0.26 -19.31
C ARG A 50 -3.80 0.30 -18.24
N GLY A 51 -4.53 -0.80 -18.06
CA GLY A 51 -5.56 -0.86 -17.03
C GLY A 51 -4.99 -0.66 -15.62
N VAL A 52 -3.81 -1.26 -15.34
CA VAL A 52 -3.11 -1.07 -14.06
C VAL A 52 -2.78 0.41 -13.84
N LYS A 53 -2.25 1.08 -14.87
CA LYS A 53 -1.97 2.51 -14.80
C LYS A 53 -3.23 3.33 -14.54
N GLU A 54 -4.35 2.99 -15.18
CA GLU A 54 -5.62 3.72 -15.04
C GLU A 54 -6.18 3.59 -13.61
N ILE A 55 -6.27 2.38 -13.05
CA ILE A 55 -6.76 2.18 -11.67
C ILE A 55 -5.85 2.86 -10.64
N LEU A 56 -4.53 2.77 -10.84
CA LEU A 56 -3.56 3.36 -9.95
C LEU A 56 -3.61 4.90 -10.03
N HIS A 57 -3.81 5.48 -11.21
CA HIS A 57 -4.00 6.92 -11.36
C HIS A 57 -5.30 7.43 -10.73
N GLN A 58 -6.39 6.65 -10.78
CA GLN A 58 -7.62 6.97 -10.08
C GLN A 58 -7.42 6.97 -8.56
N ALA A 59 -6.75 5.94 -8.03
CA ALA A 59 -6.39 5.87 -6.62
C ALA A 59 -5.51 7.06 -6.20
N GLU A 60 -4.49 7.40 -6.99
CA GLU A 60 -3.67 8.59 -6.76
C GLU A 60 -4.49 9.86 -6.68
N THR A 61 -5.38 10.08 -7.66
CA THR A 61 -6.24 11.26 -7.73
C THR A 61 -7.14 11.36 -6.51
N HIS A 62 -7.68 10.23 -6.04
CA HIS A 62 -8.47 10.17 -4.83
C HIS A 62 -7.65 10.56 -3.59
N VAL A 63 -6.47 9.96 -3.38
CA VAL A 63 -5.59 10.30 -2.25
C VAL A 63 -5.11 11.75 -2.32
N ALA A 64 -4.83 12.28 -3.52
CA ALA A 64 -4.43 13.67 -3.72
C ALA A 64 -5.56 14.67 -3.48
N ARG A 65 -6.83 14.28 -3.62
CA ARG A 65 -7.98 15.15 -3.34
C ARG A 65 -8.38 15.12 -1.87
N HIS A 66 -8.45 13.94 -1.27
CA HIS A 66 -9.07 13.75 0.05
C HIS A 66 -8.05 13.54 1.18
N HIS A 67 -6.88 12.96 0.90
CA HIS A 67 -5.90 12.56 1.91
C HIS A 67 -4.52 13.20 1.65
N ARG A 68 -4.53 14.51 1.39
CA ARG A 68 -3.31 15.25 1.03
C ARG A 68 -2.22 15.13 2.09
N ASN A 69 -2.58 15.14 3.36
CA ASN A 69 -1.63 15.19 4.47
C ASN A 69 -1.05 13.82 4.85
N GLN A 70 -1.52 12.75 4.23
CA GLN A 70 -1.03 11.42 4.53
C GLN A 70 0.39 11.21 4.00
N ARG A 71 1.26 10.71 4.89
CA ARG A 71 2.66 10.39 4.55
C ARG A 71 2.92 8.89 4.39
N HIS A 72 2.11 8.02 4.98
CA HIS A 72 2.20 6.57 4.77
C HIS A 72 0.96 6.10 4.04
N ILE A 73 1.13 5.68 2.79
CA ILE A 73 0.05 5.26 1.90
C ILE A 73 0.31 3.82 1.49
N VAL A 74 -0.68 2.97 1.71
CA VAL A 74 -0.70 1.58 1.28
C VAL A 74 -1.84 1.44 0.32
N ILE A 75 -1.58 0.98 -0.89
CA ILE A 75 -2.63 0.67 -1.85
C ILE A 75 -2.67 -0.84 -1.99
N VAL A 76 -3.86 -1.41 -1.82
CA VAL A 76 -4.09 -2.85 -1.95
C VAL A 76 -4.96 -3.05 -3.18
N VAL A 77 -4.37 -3.64 -4.21
CA VAL A 77 -5.04 -3.92 -5.48
C VAL A 77 -5.33 -5.40 -5.54
N GLN A 78 -6.59 -5.77 -5.61
CA GLN A 78 -6.97 -7.16 -5.87
C GLN A 78 -6.96 -7.43 -7.37
N VAL A 79 -6.05 -8.28 -7.83
CA VAL A 79 -5.95 -8.73 -9.23
C VAL A 79 -6.53 -10.14 -9.37
N ALA A 80 -7.02 -10.50 -10.56
CA ALA A 80 -7.58 -11.84 -10.79
C ALA A 80 -6.50 -12.92 -10.96
N HIS A 81 -5.33 -12.53 -11.46
CA HIS A 81 -4.18 -13.38 -11.71
C HIS A 81 -2.90 -12.53 -11.61
N ASP A 82 -1.75 -13.20 -11.62
CA ASP A 82 -0.46 -12.51 -11.64
C ASP A 82 -0.37 -11.59 -12.85
N LEU A 83 0.00 -10.34 -12.58
CA LEU A 83 0.27 -9.37 -13.62
C LEU A 83 1.50 -9.81 -14.42
N ASP A 84 1.47 -9.61 -15.73
CA ASP A 84 2.65 -9.81 -16.57
C ASP A 84 3.79 -8.85 -16.17
N ASP A 85 5.02 -9.17 -16.57
CA ASP A 85 6.21 -8.36 -16.26
C ASP A 85 6.08 -6.89 -16.69
N HIS A 86 5.28 -6.61 -17.73
CA HIS A 86 5.10 -5.24 -18.22
C HIS A 86 4.16 -4.44 -17.31
N ALA A 87 3.09 -5.06 -16.84
CA ALA A 87 2.15 -4.54 -15.88
C ALA A 87 2.80 -4.38 -14.50
N GLN A 88 3.60 -5.34 -14.04
CA GLN A 88 4.38 -5.23 -12.80
C GLN A 88 5.37 -4.06 -12.87
N ARG A 89 6.19 -3.98 -13.94
CA ARG A 89 7.10 -2.82 -14.13
C ARG A 89 6.36 -1.48 -14.16
N SER A 90 5.14 -1.46 -14.71
CA SER A 90 4.31 -0.26 -14.71
C SER A 90 3.85 0.12 -13.31
N ALA A 91 3.51 -0.87 -12.47
CA ALA A 91 3.17 -0.69 -11.07
C ALA A 91 4.36 -0.12 -10.25
N HIS A 92 5.58 -0.67 -10.41
CA HIS A 92 6.78 -0.14 -9.77
C HIS A 92 7.09 1.30 -10.21
N ARG A 93 7.05 1.57 -11.53
CA ARG A 93 7.26 2.94 -12.04
C ARG A 93 6.25 3.93 -11.48
N TRP A 94 5.00 3.50 -11.35
CA TRP A 94 3.96 4.32 -10.77
C TRP A 94 4.22 4.60 -9.28
N ALA A 95 4.56 3.57 -8.48
CA ALA A 95 4.85 3.73 -7.06
C ALA A 95 6.04 4.69 -6.83
N GLY A 96 7.10 4.55 -7.63
CA GLY A 96 8.25 5.45 -7.62
C GLY A 96 7.92 6.88 -8.06
N GLY A 97 7.06 7.03 -9.06
CA GLY A 97 6.59 8.32 -9.56
C GLY A 97 5.83 9.10 -8.49
N ILE A 98 4.89 8.45 -7.79
CA ILE A 98 4.11 9.10 -6.73
C ILE A 98 4.93 9.39 -5.51
N HIS A 99 5.76 8.44 -5.08
CA HIS A 99 6.69 8.67 -3.98
C HIS A 99 7.51 9.94 -4.24
N THR A 100 8.12 10.04 -5.43
CA THR A 100 8.89 11.21 -5.86
C THR A 100 8.05 12.48 -5.91
N ALA A 101 6.86 12.44 -6.50
CA ALA A 101 5.99 13.60 -6.63
C ALA A 101 5.56 14.13 -5.25
N ARG A 102 5.18 13.23 -4.32
CA ARG A 102 4.78 13.58 -2.96
C ARG A 102 5.95 14.08 -2.13
N GLN A 103 7.11 13.44 -2.22
CA GLN A 103 8.31 13.86 -1.51
C GLN A 103 8.73 15.28 -1.95
N ARG A 104 8.72 15.56 -3.26
CA ARG A 104 9.00 16.91 -3.80
C ARG A 104 7.98 17.95 -3.34
N ALA A 105 6.70 17.63 -3.35
CA ALA A 105 5.65 18.56 -2.96
C ALA A 105 5.63 18.87 -1.45
N ARG A 106 6.16 17.97 -0.61
CA ARG A 106 6.07 18.05 0.85
C ARG A 106 7.38 18.40 1.55
N GLY A 107 8.53 18.17 0.91
CA GLY A 107 9.84 18.32 1.55
C GLY A 107 10.03 17.41 2.77
N ALA A 108 9.27 16.32 2.86
CA ALA A 108 9.26 15.40 3.99
C ALA A 108 9.24 13.95 3.50
N GLU A 109 9.68 13.03 4.34
CA GLU A 109 9.64 11.59 4.07
C GLU A 109 8.19 11.12 3.87
N VAL A 110 8.00 10.30 2.83
CA VAL A 110 6.73 9.69 2.45
C VAL A 110 7.00 8.21 2.20
N SER A 111 6.07 7.34 2.57
CA SER A 111 6.09 5.92 2.22
C SER A 111 4.89 5.61 1.34
N VAL A 112 5.17 5.01 0.19
CA VAL A 112 4.16 4.51 -0.75
C VAL A 112 4.43 3.03 -0.91
N VAL A 113 3.45 2.21 -0.54
CA VAL A 113 3.52 0.76 -0.65
C VAL A 113 2.34 0.29 -1.47
N LEU A 114 2.59 -0.60 -2.43
CA LEU A 114 1.58 -1.22 -3.27
C LEU A 114 1.57 -2.72 -3.00
N LEU A 115 0.43 -3.25 -2.58
CA LEU A 115 0.19 -4.67 -2.38
C LEU A 115 -0.70 -5.17 -3.53
N LEU A 116 -0.13 -5.95 -4.43
CA LEU A 116 -0.85 -6.61 -5.51
C LEU A 116 -1.26 -8.00 -5.02
N ILE A 117 -2.53 -8.17 -4.67
CA ILE A 117 -3.03 -9.42 -4.09
C ILE A 117 -3.81 -10.22 -5.14
N ASP A 118 -3.47 -11.49 -5.29
CA ASP A 118 -4.25 -12.45 -6.06
C ASP A 118 -5.29 -13.16 -5.16
N PRO A 119 -6.22 -13.97 -5.72
CA PRO A 119 -7.22 -14.69 -4.93
C PRO A 119 -6.65 -15.74 -3.97
N ALA A 120 -5.41 -16.18 -4.17
CA ALA A 120 -4.73 -17.13 -3.28
C ALA A 120 -4.09 -16.44 -2.05
N THR A 121 -3.97 -15.11 -2.05
CA THR A 121 -3.47 -14.35 -0.90
C THR A 121 -4.52 -14.26 0.21
N PRO A 122 -4.30 -14.87 1.39
CA PRO A 122 -5.29 -14.85 2.46
C PRO A 122 -5.47 -13.43 3.04
N PRO A 123 -6.70 -13.03 3.41
CA PRO A 123 -6.95 -11.75 4.08
C PRO A 123 -6.10 -11.54 5.35
N THR A 124 -5.84 -12.62 6.10
CA THR A 124 -4.99 -12.61 7.30
C THR A 124 -3.55 -12.23 6.98
N THR A 125 -3.01 -12.68 5.84
CA THR A 125 -1.67 -12.31 5.39
C THR A 125 -1.62 -10.84 4.97
N VAL A 126 -2.64 -10.35 4.25
CA VAL A 126 -2.74 -8.92 3.89
C VAL A 126 -2.78 -8.05 5.15
N GLN A 127 -3.58 -8.46 6.14
CA GLN A 127 -3.66 -7.81 7.44
C GLN A 127 -2.31 -7.77 8.15
N GLN A 128 -1.61 -8.90 8.23
CA GLN A 128 -0.27 -8.99 8.82
C GLN A 128 0.71 -8.03 8.15
N ARG A 129 0.70 -7.95 6.80
CA ARG A 129 1.56 -7.01 6.07
C ARG A 129 1.20 -5.55 6.36
N ILE A 130 -0.08 -5.22 6.43
CA ILE A 130 -0.50 -3.86 6.81
C ILE A 130 -0.07 -3.55 8.26
N ASP A 131 -0.13 -4.51 9.17
CA ASP A 131 0.31 -4.31 10.55
C ASP A 131 1.84 -4.17 10.68
N GLU A 132 2.61 -4.87 9.86
CA GLU A 132 4.04 -4.61 9.70
C GLU A 132 4.29 -3.16 9.25
N LEU A 133 3.55 -2.66 8.25
CA LEU A 133 3.68 -1.28 7.75
C LEU A 133 3.34 -0.24 8.82
N LYS A 134 2.29 -0.48 9.61
CA LYS A 134 1.90 0.38 10.73
C LYS A 134 3.01 0.55 11.76
N SER A 135 3.81 -0.50 11.99
CA SER A 135 4.92 -0.47 12.94
C SER A 135 6.18 0.21 12.40
N ARG A 136 6.23 0.52 11.09
CA ARG A 136 7.42 1.08 10.44
C ARG A 136 7.40 2.61 10.41
N PRO A 137 8.57 3.26 10.64
CA PRO A 137 8.71 4.69 10.39
C PRO A 137 8.41 5.03 8.94
N VAL A 138 7.82 6.21 8.73
CA VAL A 138 7.68 6.80 7.39
C VAL A 138 9.07 7.00 6.80
N GLY A 139 9.22 6.81 5.48
CA GLY A 139 10.51 6.95 4.77
C GLY A 139 11.34 5.68 4.70
N VAL A 140 11.01 4.62 5.47
CA VAL A 140 11.72 3.32 5.39
C VAL A 140 11.28 2.53 4.16
N ASN A 141 9.98 2.55 3.87
CA ASN A 141 9.42 1.83 2.72
C ASN A 141 9.15 2.84 1.59
N CYS A 142 10.16 3.08 0.76
CA CYS A 142 10.08 4.00 -0.37
C CYS A 142 9.64 3.23 -1.61
N ALA A 143 8.43 3.52 -2.12
CA ALA A 143 7.92 3.01 -3.39
C ALA A 143 7.92 1.47 -3.54
N VAL A 144 7.70 0.74 -2.46
CA VAL A 144 7.75 -0.73 -2.44
C VAL A 144 6.51 -1.29 -3.12
N VAL A 145 6.69 -2.27 -4.01
CA VAL A 145 5.59 -3.07 -4.57
C VAL A 145 5.79 -4.52 -4.15
N LEU A 146 4.74 -5.17 -3.65
CA LEU A 146 4.75 -6.58 -3.34
C LEU A 146 3.66 -7.30 -4.15
N THR A 147 4.04 -8.38 -4.81
CA THR A 147 3.15 -9.33 -5.49
C THR A 147 2.47 -10.28 -4.50
N GLY A 148 1.46 -11.03 -4.96
CA GLY A 148 0.76 -11.99 -4.11
C GLY A 148 1.71 -13.06 -3.57
N GLU A 149 2.64 -13.54 -4.40
CA GLU A 149 3.67 -14.48 -4.01
C GLU A 149 4.60 -13.93 -2.92
N GLU A 150 5.11 -12.70 -3.09
CA GLU A 150 5.97 -12.05 -2.10
C GLU A 150 5.20 -11.78 -0.79
N ILE A 151 3.95 -11.34 -0.89
CA ILE A 151 3.09 -11.11 0.28
C ILE A 151 2.95 -12.39 1.11
N ARG A 152 2.80 -13.56 0.47
CA ARG A 152 2.65 -14.85 1.14
C ARG A 152 3.92 -15.36 1.79
N HIS A 153 5.09 -15.10 1.21
CA HIS A 153 6.34 -15.77 1.61
C HIS A 153 7.37 -14.85 2.27
N GLU A 154 7.31 -13.54 2.03
CA GLU A 154 8.36 -12.61 2.45
C GLU A 154 7.82 -11.50 3.36
N PRO A 155 8.47 -11.22 4.51
CA PRO A 155 8.22 -10.00 5.26
C PRO A 155 8.51 -8.77 4.40
N ILE A 156 7.74 -7.69 4.60
CA ILE A 156 7.97 -6.43 3.85
C ILE A 156 9.39 -5.90 4.08
N ALA A 157 9.96 -6.19 5.25
CA ALA A 157 11.35 -5.89 5.58
C ALA A 157 12.35 -6.40 4.56
N VAL A 158 12.13 -7.61 4.06
CA VAL A 158 13.03 -8.31 3.16
C VAL A 158 12.90 -7.72 1.76
N VAL A 159 11.66 -7.52 1.29
CA VAL A 159 11.39 -6.95 -0.04
C VAL A 159 11.89 -5.50 -0.14
N SER A 160 11.63 -4.68 0.89
CA SER A 160 12.07 -3.27 0.91
C SER A 160 13.59 -3.11 0.84
N ALA A 161 14.35 -4.09 1.32
CA ALA A 161 15.82 -4.07 1.26
C ALA A 161 16.35 -4.43 -0.14
N ARG A 162 15.58 -5.15 -0.96
CA ARG A 162 15.96 -5.55 -2.33
C ARG A 162 15.78 -4.42 -3.33
N ASP A 163 14.77 -3.57 -3.15
CA ASP A 163 14.52 -2.39 -4.00
C ASP A 163 15.60 -1.29 -3.89
N TYR A 164 16.56 -1.44 -2.97
CA TYR A 164 17.67 -0.50 -2.76
C TYR A 164 18.99 -0.91 -3.46
N ILE A 165 19.01 -2.05 -4.17
CA ILE A 165 20.23 -2.63 -4.78
C ILE A 165 20.21 -2.48 -6.30
#